data_AF-A0A943MT68-F1
#
_entry.id   AF-A0A943MT68-F1
#
_cell.length_a   1.000
_cell.length_b   1.000
_cell.length_c   1.000
_cell.angle_alpha   90.00
_cell.angle_beta   90.00
_cell.angle_gamma   90.00
#
_symmetry.space_group_name_H-M   'P 1'
#
loop_
_entity.id
_entity.type
_entity.pdbx_description
1 polymer ?
#
loop_
_entity_poly.entity_id
_entity_poly.type
_entity_poly.pdbx_seq_one_letter_code
_entity_poly.pdbx_strand_id
1 'polypeptide(L)'
;MGKIAFLFSGQGAQYPGMGKSLCEASSAAKAVFDLADSVRPHTSVQCFSGTKEELSQTENTQPCVYCVDLAAAEALKACGIVPDVAAGFSLGEVAALTFCGVLTPEEGFQLVCKRASFMDEAAQRTNGGMAAILKLPDERVEALCAEQKGTYPVNYNCPGQVSVAGEKAALERLCKAVQEAGGRAVPLAVSGGFHSPMMDSAAEKMQLELQNVAVSAPTVPLYANYTAEHYAADAAAIKENIAMQVNHPVPWQAILKKMAEEGVTDFVEVGPGKTLAGLVKKTLPGVSIHRVEDAETLQATVEALK
;
A
#
# COMPACT_ATOMS: atom_id res chain seq x y z
N MET A 1 -3.38 24.86 -12.85
CA MET A 1 -3.61 23.55 -12.22
C MET A 1 -2.36 23.19 -11.47
N GLY A 2 -2.48 22.73 -10.23
CA GLY A 2 -1.34 22.12 -9.55
C GLY A 2 -1.13 20.69 -10.05
N LYS A 3 -0.15 20.01 -9.48
CA LYS A 3 0.22 18.65 -9.90
C LYS A 3 -0.77 17.62 -9.38
N ILE A 4 -0.94 16.54 -10.14
CA ILE A 4 -1.78 15.39 -9.79
C ILE A 4 -0.90 14.26 -9.23
N ALA A 5 -1.29 13.70 -8.08
CA ALA A 5 -0.67 12.51 -7.53
C ALA A 5 -1.60 11.30 -7.58
N PHE A 6 -1.11 10.16 -8.06
CA PHE A 6 -1.80 8.88 -7.91
C PHE A 6 -1.30 8.17 -6.65
N LEU A 7 -2.24 7.79 -5.78
CA LEU A 7 -1.99 7.06 -4.54
C LEU A 7 -2.57 5.65 -4.68
N PHE A 8 -1.71 4.67 -4.91
CA PHE A 8 -2.10 3.27 -5.00
C PHE A 8 -2.45 2.77 -3.61
N SER A 9 -3.62 2.16 -3.50
CA SER A 9 -4.18 1.72 -2.23
C SER A 9 -3.33 0.62 -1.56
N GLY A 10 -3.81 0.03 -0.48
CA GLY A 10 -3.08 -1.02 0.21
C GLY A 10 -4.01 -2.08 0.74
N GLN A 11 -3.41 -3.10 1.37
CA GLN A 11 -4.17 -4.12 2.07
C GLN A 11 -5.06 -3.50 3.17
N GLY A 12 -6.30 -4.00 3.29
CA GLY A 12 -7.24 -3.64 4.35
C GLY A 12 -8.57 -3.08 3.86
N ALA A 13 -8.67 -2.72 2.58
CA ALA A 13 -9.88 -2.17 1.97
C ALA A 13 -10.58 -3.12 0.99
N GLN A 14 -10.08 -4.34 0.80
CA GLN A 14 -10.64 -5.32 -0.12
C GLN A 14 -12.07 -5.74 0.26
N TYR A 15 -12.90 -5.95 -0.76
CA TYR A 15 -14.29 -6.40 -0.60
C TYR A 15 -14.74 -7.26 -1.80
N PRO A 16 -15.67 -8.20 -1.59
CA PRO A 16 -16.27 -8.96 -2.68
C PRO A 16 -16.93 -8.05 -3.73
N GLY A 17 -16.59 -8.25 -5.01
CA GLY A 17 -17.13 -7.45 -6.12
C GLY A 17 -16.20 -6.32 -6.59
N MET A 18 -15.08 -6.08 -5.90
CA MET A 18 -14.12 -5.04 -6.28
C MET A 18 -13.54 -5.26 -7.68
N GLY A 19 -13.30 -4.18 -8.42
CA GLY A 19 -12.72 -4.22 -9.78
C GLY A 19 -13.67 -4.66 -10.91
N LYS A 20 -14.80 -5.30 -10.60
CA LYS A 20 -15.72 -5.82 -11.63
C LYS A 20 -16.23 -4.73 -12.57
N SER A 21 -16.79 -3.66 -12.02
CA SER A 21 -17.35 -2.56 -12.81
C SER A 21 -16.27 -1.79 -13.58
N LEU A 22 -15.04 -1.72 -13.07
CA LEU A 22 -13.90 -1.15 -13.81
C LEU A 22 -13.59 -1.96 -15.06
N CYS A 23 -13.55 -3.30 -14.96
CA CYS A 23 -13.34 -4.18 -16.11
C CYS A 23 -14.46 -4.09 -17.15
N GLU A 24 -15.70 -3.88 -16.70
CA GLU A 24 -16.85 -3.68 -17.60
C GLU A 24 -16.79 -2.33 -18.31
N ALA A 25 -16.29 -1.28 -17.64
CA ALA A 25 -16.22 0.08 -18.18
C ALA A 25 -14.93 0.41 -18.95
N SER A 26 -13.83 -0.31 -18.73
CA SER A 26 -12.51 0.02 -19.28
C SER A 26 -11.77 -1.21 -19.78
N SER A 27 -11.40 -1.20 -21.06
CA SER A 27 -10.56 -2.25 -21.66
C SER A 27 -9.15 -2.29 -21.05
N ALA A 28 -8.64 -1.15 -20.58
CA ALA A 28 -7.34 -1.07 -19.92
C ALA A 28 -7.39 -1.76 -18.54
N ALA A 29 -8.45 -1.52 -17.77
CA ALA A 29 -8.69 -2.24 -16.52
C ALA A 29 -8.84 -3.75 -16.75
N LYS A 30 -9.63 -4.13 -17.77
CA LYS A 30 -9.81 -5.54 -18.15
C LYS A 30 -8.49 -6.23 -18.51
N ALA A 31 -7.59 -5.56 -19.23
CA ALA A 31 -6.29 -6.12 -19.61
C ALA A 31 -5.41 -6.48 -18.40
N VAL A 32 -5.49 -5.72 -17.31
CA VAL A 32 -4.79 -6.03 -16.04
C VAL A 32 -5.25 -7.38 -15.49
N PHE A 33 -6.57 -7.58 -15.43
CA PHE A 33 -7.15 -8.83 -14.92
C PHE A 33 -6.94 -10.01 -15.85
N ASP A 34 -7.02 -9.81 -17.17
CA ASP A 34 -6.73 -10.86 -18.16
C ASP A 34 -5.27 -11.36 -18.02
N LEU A 35 -4.33 -10.44 -17.81
CA LEU A 35 -2.94 -10.79 -17.53
C LEU A 35 -2.80 -11.52 -16.19
N ALA A 36 -3.43 -11.01 -15.13
CA ALA A 36 -3.39 -11.65 -13.82
C ALA A 36 -3.94 -13.10 -13.86
N ASP A 37 -5.05 -13.33 -14.55
CA ASP A 37 -5.63 -14.67 -14.71
C ASP A 37 -4.77 -15.59 -15.58
N SER A 38 -3.97 -15.04 -16.50
CA SER A 38 -3.02 -15.85 -17.30
C SER A 38 -1.86 -16.40 -16.45
N VAL A 39 -1.46 -15.67 -15.40
CA VAL A 39 -0.36 -16.05 -14.49
C VAL A 39 -0.88 -16.84 -13.28
N ARG A 40 -1.97 -16.38 -12.65
CA ARG A 40 -2.64 -17.01 -11.51
C ARG A 40 -4.13 -17.11 -11.83
N PRO A 41 -4.57 -18.24 -12.40
CA PRO A 41 -5.95 -18.44 -12.81
C PRO A 41 -6.95 -18.15 -11.68
N HIS A 42 -8.09 -17.55 -12.06
CA HIS A 42 -9.20 -17.20 -11.18
C HIS A 42 -8.97 -16.00 -10.25
N THR A 43 -7.89 -15.23 -10.41
CA THR A 43 -7.68 -13.98 -9.65
C THR A 43 -8.84 -12.99 -9.85
N SER A 44 -9.37 -12.85 -11.07
CA SER A 44 -10.55 -12.01 -11.32
C SER A 44 -11.80 -12.52 -10.62
N VAL A 45 -12.05 -13.83 -10.68
CA VAL A 45 -13.19 -14.48 -10.01
C VAL A 45 -13.13 -14.28 -8.49
N GLN A 46 -11.94 -14.38 -7.89
CA GLN A 46 -11.74 -14.10 -6.47
C GLN A 46 -12.11 -12.65 -6.13
N CYS A 47 -11.69 -11.67 -6.94
CA CYS A 47 -12.05 -10.27 -6.72
C CYS A 47 -13.56 -10.04 -6.85
N PHE A 48 -14.19 -10.62 -7.87
CA PHE A 48 -15.57 -10.30 -8.23
C PHE A 48 -16.62 -11.04 -7.41
N SER A 49 -16.29 -12.26 -6.97
CA SER A 49 -17.27 -13.20 -6.39
C SER A 49 -16.74 -13.95 -5.17
N GLY A 50 -15.46 -13.77 -4.80
CA GLY A 50 -14.87 -14.40 -3.62
C GLY A 50 -15.52 -13.90 -2.32
N THR A 51 -15.31 -14.64 -1.24
CA THR A 51 -15.84 -14.23 0.07
C THR A 51 -14.91 -13.22 0.74
N LYS A 52 -15.44 -12.50 1.74
CA LYS A 52 -14.61 -11.60 2.54
C LYS A 52 -13.51 -12.37 3.27
N GLU A 53 -13.81 -13.56 3.75
CA GLU A 53 -12.89 -14.45 4.45
C GLU A 53 -11.74 -14.90 3.54
N GLU A 54 -12.06 -15.29 2.29
CA GLU A 54 -11.06 -15.64 1.28
C GLU A 54 -10.15 -14.45 0.96
N LEU A 55 -10.74 -13.28 0.71
CA LEU A 55 -10.01 -12.04 0.42
C LEU A 55 -9.27 -11.48 1.63
N SER A 56 -9.49 -12.00 2.84
CA SER A 56 -8.76 -11.59 4.06
C SER A 56 -7.51 -12.42 4.32
N GLN A 57 -7.25 -13.47 3.54
CA GLN A 57 -6.00 -14.22 3.58
C GLN A 57 -4.93 -13.46 2.80
N THR A 58 -3.81 -13.12 3.43
CA THR A 58 -2.77 -12.24 2.86
C THR A 58 -2.32 -12.69 1.47
N GLU A 59 -2.17 -14.00 1.26
CA GLU A 59 -1.82 -14.61 -0.03
C GLU A 59 -2.81 -14.30 -1.17
N ASN A 60 -4.09 -14.08 -0.83
CA ASN A 60 -5.13 -13.69 -1.78
C ASN A 60 -5.31 -12.17 -1.81
N THR A 61 -5.24 -11.51 -0.64
CA THR A 61 -5.46 -10.07 -0.53
C THR A 61 -4.50 -9.29 -1.41
N GLN A 62 -3.21 -9.62 -1.35
CA GLN A 62 -2.19 -8.83 -2.03
C GLN A 62 -2.32 -8.87 -3.56
N PRO A 63 -2.37 -10.04 -4.23
CA PRO A 63 -2.57 -10.10 -5.68
C PRO A 63 -3.89 -9.47 -6.12
N CYS A 64 -4.97 -9.68 -5.35
CA CYS A 64 -6.29 -9.16 -5.71
C CYS A 64 -6.35 -7.63 -5.63
N VAL A 65 -5.86 -7.03 -4.54
CA VAL A 65 -5.83 -5.56 -4.38
C VAL A 65 -4.88 -4.93 -5.38
N TYR A 66 -3.71 -5.53 -5.63
CA TYR A 66 -2.79 -5.09 -6.68
C TYR A 66 -3.47 -4.97 -8.05
N CYS A 67 -4.29 -5.95 -8.43
CA CYS A 67 -5.02 -5.90 -9.70
C CYS A 67 -6.02 -4.75 -9.73
N VAL A 68 -6.75 -4.49 -8.64
CA VAL A 68 -7.73 -3.40 -8.59
C VAL A 68 -7.03 -2.03 -8.60
N ASP A 69 -5.95 -1.85 -7.84
CA ASP A 69 -5.15 -0.63 -7.82
C ASP A 69 -4.63 -0.29 -9.23
N LEU A 70 -4.01 -1.26 -9.89
CA LEU A 70 -3.45 -1.09 -11.23
C LEU A 70 -4.54 -0.90 -12.29
N ALA A 71 -5.66 -1.62 -12.19
CA ALA A 71 -6.79 -1.47 -13.09
C ALA A 71 -7.43 -0.07 -12.99
N ALA A 72 -7.59 0.47 -11.78
CA ALA A 72 -8.08 1.82 -11.56
C ALA A 72 -7.15 2.89 -12.17
N ALA A 73 -5.84 2.75 -11.94
CA ALA A 73 -4.83 3.65 -12.48
C ALA A 73 -4.78 3.61 -14.02
N GLU A 74 -4.78 2.42 -14.62
CA GLU A 74 -4.78 2.25 -16.08
C GLU A 74 -6.08 2.74 -16.73
N ALA A 75 -7.23 2.61 -16.05
CA ALA A 75 -8.48 3.18 -16.53
C ALA A 75 -8.46 4.72 -16.56
N LEU A 76 -7.93 5.37 -15.51
CA LEU A 76 -7.75 6.82 -15.50
C LEU A 76 -6.81 7.30 -16.61
N LYS A 77 -5.68 6.59 -16.79
CA LYS A 77 -4.71 6.85 -17.85
C LYS A 77 -5.34 6.72 -19.24
N ALA A 78 -6.17 5.70 -19.46
CA ALA A 78 -6.93 5.53 -20.70
C ALA A 78 -7.94 6.67 -20.95
N CYS A 79 -8.45 7.29 -19.89
CA CYS A 79 -9.27 8.51 -19.99
C CYS A 79 -8.43 9.79 -20.21
N GLY A 80 -7.11 9.71 -20.28
CA GLY A 80 -6.20 10.84 -20.51
C GLY A 80 -5.75 11.57 -19.23
N ILE A 81 -6.00 11.01 -18.05
CA ILE A 81 -5.53 11.56 -16.77
C ILE A 81 -4.29 10.78 -16.35
N VAL A 82 -3.15 11.47 -16.30
CA VAL A 82 -1.87 10.91 -15.89
C VAL A 82 -1.34 11.66 -14.65
N PRO A 83 -0.68 10.96 -13.71
CA PRO A 83 -0.09 11.62 -12.55
C PRO A 83 1.24 12.30 -12.92
N ASP A 84 1.53 13.40 -12.23
CA ASP A 84 2.85 14.01 -12.18
C ASP A 84 3.79 13.29 -11.20
N VAL A 85 3.20 12.60 -10.20
CA VAL A 85 3.93 11.82 -9.19
C VAL A 85 3.05 10.68 -8.66
N ALA A 86 3.68 9.57 -8.26
CA ALA A 86 2.99 8.43 -7.70
C ALA A 86 3.55 8.03 -6.33
N ALA A 87 2.73 7.38 -5.52
CA ALA A 87 3.15 6.56 -4.40
C ALA A 87 2.12 5.46 -4.18
N GLY A 88 2.53 4.36 -3.56
CA GLY A 88 1.60 3.37 -3.06
C GLY A 88 1.84 3.07 -1.60
N PHE A 89 0.79 2.68 -0.87
CA PHE A 89 0.92 2.36 0.54
C PHE A 89 1.16 0.86 0.73
N SER A 90 2.36 0.49 1.19
CA SER A 90 2.77 -0.90 1.39
C SER A 90 2.56 -1.72 0.09
N LEU A 91 1.55 -2.59 0.06
CA LEU A 91 1.18 -3.34 -1.13
C LEU A 91 1.03 -2.46 -2.39
N GLY A 92 0.42 -1.28 -2.26
CA GLY A 92 0.20 -0.38 -3.40
C GLY A 92 1.48 0.06 -4.07
N GLU A 93 2.61 0.07 -3.36
CA GLU A 93 3.90 0.43 -3.95
C GLU A 93 4.28 -0.56 -5.06
N VAL A 94 3.91 -1.84 -4.94
CA VAL A 94 4.13 -2.83 -6.00
C VAL A 94 3.30 -2.51 -7.23
N ALA A 95 2.03 -2.10 -7.06
CA ALA A 95 1.19 -1.66 -8.18
C ALA A 95 1.71 -0.36 -8.81
N ALA A 96 2.19 0.58 -8.00
CA ALA A 96 2.77 1.84 -8.44
C ALA A 96 4.07 1.63 -9.22
N LEU A 97 4.93 0.70 -8.78
CA LEU A 97 6.15 0.29 -9.47
C LEU A 97 5.83 -0.24 -10.87
N THR A 98 4.83 -1.10 -11.00
CA THR A 98 4.37 -1.60 -12.30
C THR A 98 3.81 -0.49 -13.18
N PHE A 99 2.92 0.35 -12.65
CA PHE A 99 2.31 1.45 -13.40
C PHE A 99 3.35 2.45 -13.92
N CYS A 100 4.38 2.73 -13.11
CA CYS A 100 5.48 3.62 -13.48
C CYS A 100 6.52 2.94 -14.38
N GLY A 101 6.34 1.68 -14.76
CA GLY A 101 7.22 0.96 -15.69
C GLY A 101 8.53 0.47 -15.04
N VAL A 102 8.63 0.46 -13.71
CA VAL A 102 9.79 -0.13 -13.01
C VAL A 102 9.80 -1.64 -13.18
N LEU A 103 8.61 -2.25 -13.14
CA LEU A 103 8.38 -3.66 -13.39
C LEU A 103 7.49 -3.80 -14.63
N THR A 104 7.68 -4.86 -15.41
CA THR A 104 6.67 -5.22 -16.42
C THR A 104 5.37 -5.69 -15.73
N PRO A 105 4.21 -5.62 -16.40
CA PRO A 105 2.95 -6.10 -15.83
C PRO A 105 3.01 -7.54 -15.32
N GLU A 106 3.68 -8.43 -16.06
CA GLU A 106 3.87 -9.83 -15.68
C GLU A 106 4.79 -9.99 -14.46
N GLU A 107 5.96 -9.34 -14.46
CA GLU A 107 6.89 -9.39 -13.32
C GLU A 107 6.29 -8.78 -12.06
N GLY A 108 5.57 -7.65 -12.18
CA GLY A 108 4.89 -7.01 -11.06
C GLY A 108 3.84 -7.91 -10.42
N PHE A 109 3.05 -8.61 -11.24
CA PHE A 109 2.04 -9.53 -10.73
C PHE A 109 2.66 -10.80 -10.12
N GLN A 110 3.73 -11.34 -10.71
CA GLN A 110 4.48 -12.46 -10.13
C GLN A 110 5.13 -12.06 -8.79
N LEU A 111 5.73 -10.87 -8.74
CA LEU A 111 6.39 -10.34 -7.53
C LEU A 111 5.38 -10.16 -6.40
N VAL A 112 4.20 -9.59 -6.65
CA VAL A 112 3.19 -9.43 -5.58
C VAL A 112 2.67 -10.77 -5.07
N CYS A 113 2.52 -11.79 -5.94
CA CYS A 113 2.16 -13.13 -5.50
C CYS A 113 3.22 -13.74 -4.57
N LYS A 114 4.50 -13.60 -4.93
CA LYS A 114 5.63 -14.07 -4.10
C LYS A 114 5.72 -13.29 -2.78
N ARG A 115 5.61 -11.96 -2.83
CA ARG A 115 5.57 -11.08 -1.64
C ARG A 115 4.48 -11.52 -0.67
N ALA A 116 3.28 -11.77 -1.18
CA ALA A 116 2.15 -12.23 -0.39
C ALA A 116 2.46 -13.54 0.35
N SER A 117 2.99 -14.53 -0.37
CA SER A 117 3.39 -15.82 0.18
C SER A 117 4.50 -15.70 1.23
N PHE A 118 5.55 -14.92 0.94
CA PHE A 118 6.68 -14.75 1.87
C PHE A 118 6.26 -14.04 3.16
N MET A 119 5.44 -12.99 3.05
CA MET A 119 4.94 -12.27 4.22
C MET A 119 3.95 -13.10 5.04
N ASP A 120 3.11 -13.91 4.38
CA ASP A 120 2.21 -14.81 5.09
C ASP A 120 2.97 -15.91 5.84
N GLU A 121 3.99 -16.53 5.22
CA GLU A 121 4.86 -17.50 5.87
C GLU A 121 5.60 -16.90 7.09
N ALA A 122 6.13 -15.68 6.95
CA ALA A 122 6.76 -14.97 8.07
C ALA A 122 5.75 -14.66 9.19
N ALA A 123 4.52 -14.27 8.83
CA ALA A 123 3.45 -14.04 9.78
C ALA A 123 3.09 -15.32 10.56
N GLN A 124 2.98 -16.47 9.89
CA GLN A 124 2.68 -17.76 10.53
C GLN A 124 3.76 -18.23 11.50
N ARG A 125 5.03 -17.84 11.28
CA ARG A 125 6.16 -18.19 12.16
C ARG A 125 6.22 -17.36 13.44
N THR A 126 5.45 -16.28 13.51
CA THR A 126 5.50 -15.35 14.64
C THR A 126 4.12 -15.24 15.28
N ASN A 127 4.06 -15.11 16.62
CA ASN A 127 2.78 -14.78 17.28
C ASN A 127 2.59 -13.26 17.31
N GLY A 128 2.68 -12.65 16.13
CA GLY A 128 2.64 -11.21 15.92
C GLY A 128 1.25 -10.65 15.70
N GLY A 129 1.18 -9.33 15.65
CA GLY A 129 0.01 -8.58 15.24
C GLY A 129 0.35 -7.10 15.03
N MET A 130 -0.69 -6.30 14.84
CA MET A 130 -0.56 -4.85 14.71
C MET A 130 -1.69 -4.12 15.44
N ALA A 131 -1.44 -2.88 15.86
CA ALA A 131 -2.43 -1.97 16.40
C ALA A 131 -2.23 -0.55 15.84
N ALA A 132 -3.31 0.19 15.62
CA ALA A 132 -3.25 1.63 15.35
C ALA A 132 -3.30 2.39 16.68
N ILE A 133 -2.29 3.22 16.92
CA ILE A 133 -2.18 4.15 18.04
C ILE A 133 -2.65 5.52 17.58
N LEU A 134 -3.63 6.06 18.29
CA LEU A 134 -4.30 7.30 17.97
C LEU A 134 -4.09 8.33 19.10
N LYS A 135 -4.12 9.61 18.73
CA LYS A 135 -4.11 10.76 19.64
C LYS A 135 -2.81 10.96 20.43
N LEU A 136 -1.72 10.34 20.00
CA LEU A 136 -0.39 10.58 20.55
C LEU A 136 0.53 11.07 19.42
N PRO A 137 1.47 11.98 19.69
CA PRO A 137 2.49 12.36 18.73
C PRO A 137 3.46 11.20 18.48
N ASP A 138 4.12 11.21 17.33
CA ASP A 138 4.98 10.12 16.84
C ASP A 138 6.07 9.79 17.88
N GLU A 139 6.74 10.81 18.43
CA GLU A 139 7.82 10.65 19.41
C GLU A 139 7.34 9.98 20.71
N ARG A 140 6.08 10.20 21.10
CA ARG A 140 5.51 9.54 22.27
C ARG A 140 5.20 8.08 21.99
N VAL A 141 4.75 7.74 20.78
CA VAL A 141 4.54 6.34 20.38
C VAL A 141 5.87 5.60 20.32
N GLU A 142 6.91 6.21 19.73
CA GLU A 142 8.27 5.68 19.69
C GLU A 142 8.83 5.39 21.08
N ALA A 143 8.71 6.34 22.01
CA ALA A 143 9.15 6.17 23.40
C ALA A 143 8.44 4.99 24.09
N LEU A 144 7.12 4.88 23.92
CA LEU A 144 6.33 3.78 24.48
C LEU A 144 6.73 2.43 23.87
N CYS A 145 7.01 2.37 22.56
CA CYS A 145 7.53 1.17 21.91
C CYS A 145 8.91 0.77 22.44
N ALA A 146 9.80 1.74 22.67
CA ALA A 146 11.13 1.48 23.23
C ALA A 146 11.07 0.91 24.66
N GLU A 147 10.11 1.35 25.47
CA GLU A 147 9.83 0.80 26.80
C GLU A 147 9.24 -0.63 26.73
N GLN A 148 8.45 -0.92 25.69
CA GLN A 148 7.81 -2.23 25.46
C GLN A 148 8.58 -3.04 24.42
N LYS A 149 9.70 -3.63 24.83
CA LYS A 149 10.55 -4.50 23.98
C LYS A 149 9.70 -5.48 23.15
N GLY A 150 10.05 -5.60 21.87
CA GLY A 150 9.32 -6.43 20.91
C GLY A 150 8.11 -5.73 20.27
N THR A 151 8.01 -4.41 20.40
CA THR A 151 7.07 -3.59 19.63
C THR A 151 7.80 -2.52 18.83
N TYR A 152 7.25 -2.18 17.67
CA TYR A 152 7.88 -1.31 16.68
C TYR A 152 6.81 -0.37 16.11
N PRO A 153 7.05 0.94 16.02
CA PRO A 153 6.27 1.81 15.16
C PRO A 153 6.59 1.47 13.71
N VAL A 154 5.56 1.22 12.90
CA VAL A 154 5.74 0.67 11.56
C VAL A 154 4.99 1.42 10.47
N ASN A 155 3.90 2.13 10.75
CA ASN A 155 3.29 3.01 9.75
C ASN A 155 3.02 4.38 10.35
N TYR A 156 3.67 5.42 9.86
CA TYR A 156 3.39 6.81 10.22
C TYR A 156 2.34 7.34 9.25
N ASN A 157 1.07 7.07 9.55
CA ASN A 157 -0.01 7.21 8.58
C ASN A 157 -0.41 8.68 8.35
N CYS A 158 -0.61 9.42 9.45
CA CYS A 158 -0.98 10.84 9.45
C CYS A 158 -0.85 11.39 10.89
N PRO A 159 -0.98 12.72 11.10
CA PRO A 159 -0.74 13.31 12.41
C PRO A 159 -1.61 12.68 13.50
N GLY A 160 -0.95 12.14 14.53
CA GLY A 160 -1.62 11.49 15.64
C GLY A 160 -2.17 10.08 15.33
N GLN A 161 -1.69 9.42 14.27
CA GLN A 161 -2.04 8.04 13.91
C GLN A 161 -0.81 7.25 13.44
N VAL A 162 -0.26 6.43 14.34
CA VAL A 162 0.87 5.53 14.06
C VAL A 162 0.43 4.08 14.23
N SER A 163 0.66 3.22 13.23
CA SER A 163 0.50 1.78 13.41
C SER A 163 1.75 1.20 14.03
N VAL A 164 1.58 0.30 14.98
CA VAL A 164 2.64 -0.44 15.66
C VAL A 164 2.48 -1.94 15.38
N ALA A 165 3.60 -2.63 15.23
CA ALA A 165 3.67 -4.08 15.11
C ALA A 165 4.42 -4.67 16.31
N GLY A 166 4.17 -5.93 16.62
CA GLY A 166 4.91 -6.63 17.66
C GLY A 166 4.29 -7.97 18.03
N GLU A 167 4.91 -8.65 18.98
CA GLU A 167 4.30 -9.84 19.60
C GLU A 167 3.00 -9.47 20.32
N LYS A 168 1.97 -10.32 20.24
CA LYS A 168 0.65 -10.03 20.84
C LYS A 168 0.73 -9.64 22.32
N ALA A 169 1.52 -10.36 23.11
CA ALA A 169 1.69 -10.07 24.54
C ALA A 169 2.39 -8.71 24.78
N ALA A 170 3.32 -8.31 23.89
CA ALA A 170 3.98 -7.01 23.97
C ALA A 170 3.04 -5.88 23.53
N LEU A 171 2.24 -6.11 22.48
CA LEU A 171 1.20 -5.19 22.03
C LEU A 171 0.11 -4.98 23.08
N GLU A 172 -0.27 -6.00 23.84
CA GLU A 172 -1.23 -5.85 24.95
C GLU A 172 -0.70 -4.89 26.03
N ARG A 173 0.58 -5.01 26.40
CA ARG A 173 1.22 -4.08 27.36
C ARG A 173 1.33 -2.67 26.78
N LEU A 174 1.74 -2.56 25.53
CA LEU A 174 1.81 -1.28 24.82
C LEU A 174 0.44 -0.60 24.75
N CYS A 175 -0.63 -1.34 24.44
CA CYS A 175 -1.99 -0.82 24.40
C CYS A 175 -2.42 -0.21 25.75
N LYS A 176 -2.05 -0.84 26.87
CA LYS A 176 -2.31 -0.30 28.22
C LYS A 176 -1.51 0.97 28.48
N ALA A 177 -0.21 0.96 28.18
CA ALA A 177 0.65 2.13 28.36
C ALA A 177 0.21 3.33 27.48
N VAL A 178 -0.28 3.06 26.27
CA VAL A 178 -0.89 4.06 25.39
C VAL A 178 -2.14 4.67 26.01
N GLN A 179 -3.02 3.85 26.60
CA GLN A 179 -4.22 4.35 27.27
C GLN A 179 -3.88 5.21 28.49
N GLU A 180 -2.91 4.78 29.30
CA GLU A 180 -2.40 5.54 30.45
C GLU A 180 -1.77 6.88 30.03
N ALA A 181 -1.13 6.93 28.85
CA ALA A 181 -0.60 8.15 28.25
C ALA A 181 -1.66 9.04 27.59
N GLY A 182 -2.95 8.69 27.65
CA GLY A 182 -4.05 9.46 27.06
C GLY A 182 -4.33 9.18 25.58
N GLY A 183 -3.65 8.19 24.99
CA GLY A 183 -3.88 7.72 23.63
C GLY A 183 -5.01 6.70 23.53
N ARG A 184 -5.29 6.26 22.31
CA ARG A 184 -6.21 5.15 22.03
C ARG A 184 -5.51 4.12 21.15
N ALA A 185 -5.52 2.86 21.56
CA ALA A 185 -5.05 1.75 20.73
C ALA A 185 -6.24 0.99 20.10
N VAL A 186 -6.12 0.63 18.83
CA VAL A 186 -7.12 -0.15 18.08
C VAL A 186 -6.41 -1.33 17.41
N PRO A 187 -6.69 -2.58 17.81
CA PRO A 187 -6.13 -3.75 17.13
C PRO A 187 -6.49 -3.77 15.65
N LEU A 188 -5.54 -4.15 14.79
CA LEU A 188 -5.76 -4.30 13.36
C LEU A 188 -6.03 -5.78 13.03
N ALA A 189 -6.99 -6.03 12.14
CA ALA A 189 -7.37 -7.37 11.70
C ALA A 189 -6.37 -7.89 10.63
N VAL A 190 -5.13 -8.17 11.06
CA VAL A 190 -4.05 -8.67 10.21
C VAL A 190 -3.38 -9.88 10.87
N SER A 191 -2.79 -10.76 10.05
CA SER A 191 -2.21 -12.03 10.51
C SER A 191 -0.78 -11.92 11.04
N GLY A 192 -0.07 -10.81 10.80
CA GLY A 192 1.35 -10.66 11.16
C GLY A 192 1.75 -9.24 11.59
N GLY A 193 2.96 -9.14 12.14
CA GLY A 193 3.61 -7.86 12.47
C GLY A 193 4.36 -7.28 11.28
N PHE A 194 3.64 -6.80 10.27
CA PHE A 194 4.24 -6.28 9.04
C PHE A 194 5.12 -5.04 9.27
N HIS A 195 6.06 -4.77 8.35
CA HIS A 195 6.93 -3.59 8.38
C HIS A 195 7.82 -3.51 9.63
N SER A 196 8.13 -4.67 10.21
CA SER A 196 8.96 -4.83 11.41
C SER A 196 9.97 -5.95 11.24
N PRO A 197 10.92 -6.12 12.17
CA PRO A 197 11.86 -7.24 12.17
C PRO A 197 11.21 -8.63 12.15
N MET A 198 9.91 -8.73 12.49
CA MET A 198 9.15 -9.98 12.37
C MET A 198 9.03 -10.46 10.90
N MET A 199 9.30 -9.57 9.94
CA MET A 199 9.28 -9.84 8.50
C MET A 199 10.69 -10.05 7.91
N ASP A 200 11.75 -10.16 8.71
CA ASP A 200 13.12 -10.31 8.19
C ASP A 200 13.27 -11.50 7.24
N SER A 201 12.67 -12.65 7.59
CA SER A 201 12.68 -13.83 6.71
C SER A 201 11.94 -13.62 5.39
N ALA A 202 10.93 -12.74 5.35
CA ALA A 202 10.26 -12.36 4.11
C ALA A 202 11.14 -11.40 3.30
N ALA A 203 11.81 -10.45 3.96
CA ALA A 203 12.74 -9.52 3.33
C ALA A 203 13.93 -10.24 2.67
N GLU A 204 14.52 -11.24 3.33
CA GLU A 204 15.58 -12.08 2.77
C GLU A 204 15.13 -12.79 1.49
N LYS A 205 13.92 -13.38 1.48
CA LYS A 205 13.36 -14.03 0.29
C LYS A 205 13.06 -13.03 -0.82
N MET A 206 12.55 -11.84 -0.49
CA MET A 206 12.34 -10.76 -1.45
C MET A 206 13.67 -10.32 -2.08
N GLN A 207 14.73 -10.15 -1.30
CA GLN A 207 16.06 -9.81 -1.82
C GLN A 207 16.56 -10.85 -2.81
N LEU A 208 16.46 -12.15 -2.47
CA LEU A 208 16.86 -13.25 -3.36
C LEU A 208 16.06 -13.28 -4.66
N GLU A 209 14.74 -13.09 -4.56
CA GLU A 209 13.86 -13.05 -5.73
C GLU A 209 14.23 -11.89 -6.67
N LEU A 210 14.41 -10.69 -6.11
CA LEU A 210 14.71 -9.47 -6.87
C LEU A 210 16.06 -9.51 -7.59
N GLN A 211 17.00 -10.40 -7.20
CA GLN A 211 18.25 -10.59 -7.95
C GLN A 211 17.97 -10.94 -9.43
N ASN A 212 16.90 -11.71 -9.68
CA ASN A 212 16.55 -12.21 -11.02
C ASN A 212 15.51 -11.36 -11.75
N VAL A 213 14.91 -10.37 -11.08
CA VAL A 213 13.90 -9.49 -11.67
C VAL A 213 14.57 -8.32 -12.40
N ALA A 214 14.16 -8.04 -13.63
CA ALA A 214 14.61 -6.84 -14.32
C ALA A 214 13.87 -5.62 -13.76
N VAL A 215 14.60 -4.53 -13.51
CA VAL A 215 13.98 -3.26 -13.07
C VAL A 215 14.45 -2.13 -13.95
N SER A 216 13.53 -1.20 -14.23
CA SER A 216 13.81 0.02 -14.99
C SER A 216 13.62 1.26 -14.12
N ALA A 217 14.19 2.39 -14.54
CA ALA A 217 13.91 3.66 -13.89
C ALA A 217 12.42 4.02 -14.02
N PRO A 218 11.78 4.61 -12.99
CA PRO A 218 10.39 5.04 -13.06
C PRO A 218 10.16 6.06 -14.19
N THR A 219 9.11 5.88 -14.98
CA THR A 219 8.68 6.82 -16.03
C THR A 219 7.89 8.02 -15.48
N VAL A 220 7.36 7.88 -14.26
CA VAL A 220 6.76 8.94 -13.45
C VAL A 220 7.51 8.96 -12.11
N PRO A 221 7.84 10.14 -11.53
CA PRO A 221 8.39 10.22 -10.19
C PRO A 221 7.58 9.38 -9.20
N LEU A 222 8.26 8.50 -8.46
CA LEU A 222 7.63 7.52 -7.58
C LEU A 222 8.29 7.55 -6.21
N TYR A 223 7.54 7.75 -5.14
CA TYR A 223 8.07 7.69 -3.78
C TYR A 223 8.20 6.26 -3.27
N ALA A 224 9.35 5.96 -2.67
CA ALA A 224 9.60 4.71 -1.98
C ALA A 224 9.10 4.76 -0.53
N ASN A 225 8.43 3.71 -0.05
CA ASN A 225 8.02 3.68 1.37
C ASN A 225 9.23 3.54 2.29
N TYR A 226 10.26 2.79 1.91
CA TYR A 226 11.40 2.56 2.80
C TYR A 226 12.15 3.87 3.16
N THR A 227 12.34 4.77 2.20
CA THR A 227 13.18 5.97 2.37
C THR A 227 12.39 7.27 2.49
N ALA A 228 11.09 7.26 2.13
CA ALA A 228 10.30 8.47 1.90
C ALA A 228 10.87 9.38 0.80
N GLU A 229 11.77 8.90 -0.06
CA GLU A 229 12.35 9.64 -1.17
C GLU A 229 11.87 9.07 -2.51
N HIS A 230 12.08 9.80 -3.60
CA HIS A 230 11.90 9.23 -4.92
C HIS A 230 12.80 8.01 -5.15
N TYR A 231 12.27 7.02 -5.84
CA TYR A 231 13.07 5.93 -6.39
C TYR A 231 14.19 6.50 -7.28
N ALA A 232 15.42 6.07 -7.01
CA ALA A 232 16.56 6.37 -7.87
C ALA A 232 16.44 5.65 -9.22
N ALA A 233 17.21 6.07 -10.21
CA ALA A 233 17.35 5.36 -11.48
C ALA A 233 18.28 4.13 -11.39
N ASP A 234 18.96 3.94 -10.26
CA ASP A 234 19.88 2.81 -10.05
C ASP A 234 19.13 1.52 -9.71
N ALA A 235 19.41 0.46 -10.47
CA ALA A 235 18.72 -0.82 -10.34
C ALA A 235 18.97 -1.51 -8.99
N ALA A 236 20.16 -1.38 -8.40
CA ALA A 236 20.45 -2.00 -7.12
C ALA A 236 19.69 -1.30 -5.99
N ALA A 237 19.67 0.03 -5.99
CA ALA A 237 18.89 0.84 -5.04
C ALA A 237 17.37 0.58 -5.16
N ILE A 238 16.84 0.44 -6.38
CA ILE A 238 15.42 0.07 -6.59
C ILE A 238 15.12 -1.27 -5.91
N LYS A 239 15.93 -2.30 -6.19
CA LYS A 239 15.72 -3.65 -5.63
C LYS A 239 15.85 -3.65 -4.11
N GLU A 240 16.82 -2.94 -3.57
CA GLU A 240 16.99 -2.78 -2.12
C GLU A 240 15.75 -2.13 -1.48
N ASN A 241 15.25 -1.03 -2.05
CA ASN A 241 14.05 -0.35 -1.56
C ASN A 241 12.83 -1.28 -1.52
N ILE A 242 12.59 -2.04 -2.60
CA ILE A 242 11.47 -2.99 -2.67
C ILE A 242 11.60 -4.07 -1.59
N ALA A 243 12.80 -4.62 -1.41
CA ALA A 243 13.02 -5.71 -0.47
C ALA A 243 12.94 -5.25 0.99
N MET A 244 13.49 -4.08 1.32
CA MET A 244 13.51 -3.53 2.68
C MET A 244 12.17 -2.97 3.12
N GLN A 245 11.30 -2.64 2.17
CA GLN A 245 9.94 -2.18 2.46
C GLN A 245 9.14 -3.13 3.38
N VAL A 246 9.33 -4.46 3.25
CA VAL A 246 8.48 -5.43 3.98
C VAL A 246 8.79 -5.53 5.48
N ASN A 247 10.01 -5.18 5.89
CA ASN A 247 10.47 -5.23 7.28
C ASN A 247 10.85 -3.87 7.89
N HIS A 248 10.70 -2.77 7.14
CA HIS A 248 10.93 -1.42 7.63
C HIS A 248 9.66 -0.57 7.65
N PRO A 249 9.63 0.50 8.48
CA PRO A 249 8.47 1.37 8.58
C PRO A 249 8.08 2.08 7.29
N VAL A 250 6.80 2.42 7.18
CA VAL A 250 6.19 3.23 6.10
C VAL A 250 5.93 4.66 6.63
N PRO A 251 6.77 5.65 6.28
CA PRO A 251 6.65 7.05 6.65
C PRO A 251 5.65 7.81 5.75
N TRP A 252 4.41 7.31 5.65
CA TRP A 252 3.41 7.81 4.71
C TRP A 252 3.09 9.30 4.87
N GLN A 253 2.99 9.78 6.11
CA GLN A 253 2.81 11.19 6.42
C GLN A 253 3.91 12.05 5.78
N ALA A 254 5.16 11.60 5.82
CA ALA A 254 6.28 12.33 5.25
C ALA A 254 6.19 12.37 3.72
N ILE A 255 5.85 11.24 3.09
CA ILE A 255 5.62 11.14 1.63
C ILE A 255 4.55 12.15 1.19
N LEU A 256 3.40 12.18 1.87
CA LEU A 256 2.32 13.13 1.56
C LEU A 256 2.76 14.60 1.69
N LYS A 257 3.50 14.94 2.76
CA LYS A 257 4.02 16.31 2.95
C LYS A 257 4.99 16.70 1.84
N LYS A 258 5.91 15.81 1.46
CA LYS A 258 6.86 16.07 0.36
C LYS A 258 6.15 16.25 -0.99
N MET A 259 5.15 15.42 -1.30
CA MET A 259 4.34 15.62 -2.51
C MET A 259 3.68 17.02 -2.54
N ALA A 260 3.14 17.48 -1.41
CA ALA A 260 2.55 18.81 -1.32
C ALA A 260 3.60 19.92 -1.47
N GLU A 261 4.78 19.76 -0.87
CA GLU A 261 5.93 20.67 -1.04
C GLU A 261 6.41 20.74 -2.50
N GLU A 262 6.25 19.66 -3.26
CA GLU A 262 6.54 19.59 -4.70
C GLU A 262 5.42 20.15 -5.60
N GLY A 263 4.36 20.69 -5.00
CA GLY A 263 3.27 21.39 -5.70
C GLY A 263 2.10 20.51 -6.10
N VAL A 264 1.95 19.31 -5.51
CA VAL A 264 0.73 18.50 -5.67
C VAL A 264 -0.43 19.16 -4.94
N THR A 265 -1.52 19.39 -5.67
CA THR A 265 -2.77 19.94 -5.14
C THR A 265 -3.94 18.98 -5.26
N ASP A 266 -3.83 17.97 -6.12
CA ASP A 266 -4.90 17.05 -6.45
C ASP A 266 -4.39 15.61 -6.29
N PHE A 267 -4.95 14.90 -5.33
CA PHE A 267 -4.61 13.50 -5.07
C PHE A 267 -5.73 12.61 -5.61
N VAL A 268 -5.38 11.43 -6.10
CA VAL A 268 -6.33 10.40 -6.55
C VAL A 268 -5.96 9.08 -5.90
N GLU A 269 -6.80 8.58 -4.99
CA GLU A 269 -6.66 7.21 -4.48
C GLU A 269 -7.15 6.23 -5.54
N VAL A 270 -6.28 5.35 -6.03
CA VAL A 270 -6.60 4.32 -7.03
C VAL A 270 -6.55 2.95 -6.36
N GLY A 271 -7.67 2.23 -6.39
CA GLY A 271 -7.84 0.98 -5.65
C GLY A 271 -9.06 0.96 -4.74
N PRO A 272 -9.34 -0.17 -4.08
CA PRO A 272 -10.53 -0.33 -3.25
C PRO A 272 -10.50 0.57 -2.01
N GLY A 273 -11.68 1.10 -1.66
CA GLY A 273 -11.92 1.85 -0.45
C GLY A 273 -11.61 3.34 -0.52
N LYS A 274 -11.19 3.89 0.64
CA LYS A 274 -11.00 5.34 0.85
C LYS A 274 -10.02 5.66 1.98
N THR A 275 -9.13 4.71 2.28
CA THR A 275 -8.26 4.81 3.45
C THR A 275 -7.26 5.94 3.26
N LEU A 276 -6.57 5.96 2.11
CA LEU A 276 -5.57 6.97 1.82
C LEU A 276 -6.21 8.35 1.69
N ALA A 277 -7.42 8.45 1.14
CA ALA A 277 -8.15 9.70 1.10
C ALA A 277 -8.43 10.27 2.50
N GLY A 278 -8.70 9.40 3.48
CA GLY A 278 -8.81 9.79 4.89
C GLY A 278 -7.48 10.28 5.46
N LEU A 279 -6.35 9.65 5.10
CA LEU A 279 -5.01 10.05 5.55
C LEU A 279 -4.56 11.38 4.93
N VAL A 280 -4.85 11.60 3.64
CA VAL A 280 -4.59 12.86 2.94
C VAL A 280 -5.33 14.00 3.63
N LYS A 281 -6.65 13.87 3.86
CA LYS A 281 -7.46 14.92 4.52
C LYS A 281 -6.94 15.31 5.90
N LYS A 282 -6.41 14.35 6.66
CA LYS A 282 -5.84 14.59 7.99
C LYS A 282 -4.44 15.22 7.95
N THR A 283 -3.69 14.97 6.89
CA THR A 283 -2.29 15.43 6.76
C THR A 283 -2.18 16.77 6.06
N LEU A 284 -2.98 16.97 5.01
CA LEU A 284 -2.88 18.08 4.07
C LEU A 284 -4.22 18.81 3.97
N PRO A 285 -4.47 19.82 4.83
CA PRO A 285 -5.67 20.64 4.69
C PRO A 285 -5.56 21.49 3.40
N GLY A 286 -6.65 21.55 2.62
CA GLY A 286 -6.75 22.44 1.46
C GLY A 286 -6.38 21.82 0.10
N VAL A 287 -5.98 20.55 0.05
CA VAL A 287 -5.78 19.80 -1.20
C VAL A 287 -7.08 19.09 -1.62
N SER A 288 -7.24 18.84 -2.91
CA SER A 288 -8.31 18.00 -3.45
C SER A 288 -7.92 16.52 -3.30
N ILE A 289 -8.92 15.67 -3.07
CA ILE A 289 -8.74 14.23 -3.01
C ILE A 289 -9.93 13.53 -3.67
N HIS A 290 -9.62 12.81 -4.74
CA HIS A 290 -10.52 11.98 -5.52
C HIS A 290 -10.24 10.50 -5.25
N ARG A 291 -11.10 9.64 -5.77
CA ARG A 291 -10.94 8.20 -5.63
C ARG A 291 -11.45 7.49 -6.87
N VAL A 292 -10.82 6.38 -7.23
CA VAL A 292 -11.26 5.50 -8.30
C VAL A 292 -11.15 4.05 -7.82
N GLU A 293 -12.29 3.45 -7.51
CA GLU A 293 -12.40 2.03 -7.15
C GLU A 293 -13.38 1.25 -8.04
N ASP A 294 -14.25 1.97 -8.75
CA ASP A 294 -15.34 1.45 -9.59
C ASP A 294 -15.61 2.40 -10.78
N ALA A 295 -16.51 2.00 -11.68
CA ALA A 295 -16.89 2.82 -12.85
C ALA A 295 -17.50 4.18 -12.48
N GLU A 296 -18.28 4.27 -11.40
CA GLU A 296 -18.93 5.52 -10.97
C GLU A 296 -17.88 6.54 -10.49
N THR A 297 -16.97 6.09 -9.63
CA THR A 297 -15.89 6.92 -9.09
C THR A 297 -14.83 7.27 -10.13
N LEU A 298 -14.59 6.39 -11.12
CA LEU A 298 -13.81 6.73 -12.32
C LEU A 298 -14.44 7.91 -13.07
N GLN A 299 -15.74 7.83 -13.41
CA GLN A 299 -16.43 8.89 -14.14
C GLN A 299 -16.40 10.21 -13.37
N ALA A 300 -16.75 10.19 -12.07
CA ALA A 300 -16.75 11.38 -11.23
C ALA A 300 -15.35 12.03 -11.14
N THR A 301 -14.29 11.22 -11.07
CA THR A 301 -12.91 11.73 -11.06
C THR A 301 -12.52 12.32 -12.41
N VAL A 302 -12.94 11.70 -13.51
CA VAL A 302 -12.69 12.22 -14.87
C VAL A 302 -13.38 13.57 -15.09
N GLU A 303 -14.62 13.73 -14.63
CA GLU A 303 -15.37 14.99 -14.72
C GLU A 303 -14.76 16.10 -13.84
N ALA A 304 -14.12 15.75 -12.72
CA ALA A 304 -13.53 16.72 -11.81
C ALA A 304 -12.15 17.23 -12.26
N LEU A 305 -11.39 16.43 -13.00
CA LEU A 305 -9.99 16.71 -13.38
C LEU A 305 -9.80 17.15 -14.84
N LYS A 306 -10.87 17.15 -15.65
CA LYS A 306 -10.88 17.65 -17.04
C LYS A 306 -11.54 19.02 -17.13
#